data_AF-A0AAJ2HEP5-F1
#
_entry.id   AF-A0AAJ2HEP5-F1
#
_cell.length_a   1.000
_cell.length_b   1.000
_cell.length_c   1.000
_cell.angle_alpha   90.00
_cell.angle_beta   90.00
_cell.angle_gamma   90.00
#
_symmetry.space_group_name_H-M   'P 1'
#
loop_
_entity.id
_entity.type
_entity.pdbx_description
1 polymer ?
#
loop_
_entity_poly.entity_id
_entity_poly.type
_entity_poly.pdbx_seq_one_letter_code
_entity_poly.pdbx_strand_id
1 'polypeptide(L)'
;MADDERAGSSRHGHTVPASGPRRAHSQREQRRSERRSDIVDPQHSAVRKSRLWSVRAVALNNPAFNNPAFQDPKAVQTYPGGAQAANLGGPTQFATAQRAGTDAAANARLEGMYAAPTAGATETDRMTVEDTVMKTVGLFAILLVTAAVGWVWTLGGLTITGDTAQQISMAPWLIGLAGGFILSMVVIFTSRKKVRPALIWAYAAFEGLFIGGISAFFEVLYPGIVMQATLATFAVVGVTLALFASGKVRASKKATKIFMIAMIGYMVFALLNLVLMWTGVLPADQAFGLYSASIMGIPLGLIIGVFVVILAAYSLVLDFDMIQRGVRNRAPRQYAWLGAFGIMVTVVWLYVEILRMIAIIRGSN
;
A
#
# COMPACT_ATOMS: atom_id res chain seq x y z
N MET A 1 40.07 -80.44 -17.08
CA MET A 1 41.52 -80.30 -16.87
C MET A 1 41.77 -78.80 -16.79
N ALA A 2 41.59 -78.24 -15.61
CA ALA A 2 42.56 -78.15 -14.51
C ALA A 2 43.10 -76.70 -14.56
N ASP A 3 42.72 -75.85 -13.61
CA ASP A 3 43.38 -75.69 -12.29
C ASP A 3 44.74 -75.00 -12.49
N ASP A 4 45.23 -74.05 -11.70
CA ASP A 4 44.79 -73.31 -10.53
C ASP A 4 45.98 -72.37 -10.19
N GLU A 5 45.80 -71.52 -9.20
CA GLU A 5 46.78 -71.25 -8.14
C GLU A 5 47.95 -70.24 -8.31
N ARG A 6 47.87 -69.16 -7.49
CA ARG A 6 48.81 -68.76 -6.38
C ARG A 6 48.80 -67.23 -6.21
N ALA A 7 48.91 -66.61 -5.02
CA ALA A 7 48.95 -66.97 -3.61
C ALA A 7 48.80 -65.61 -2.85
N GLY A 8 48.05 -65.48 -1.76
CA GLY A 8 48.50 -65.70 -0.36
C GLY A 8 48.61 -64.35 0.40
N SER A 9 47.77 -64.06 1.41
CA SER A 9 48.11 -64.02 2.87
C SER A 9 47.57 -62.70 3.45
N SER A 10 46.98 -62.51 4.65
CA SER A 10 46.53 -63.37 5.75
C SER A 10 45.66 -62.54 6.74
N ARG A 11 44.67 -63.21 7.36
CA ARG A 11 44.15 -63.14 8.75
C ARG A 11 43.74 -61.82 9.42
N HIS A 12 42.45 -61.72 9.81
CA HIS A 12 41.99 -61.97 11.19
C HIS A 12 40.46 -62.15 11.23
N GLY A 13 39.99 -63.16 11.97
CA GLY A 13 38.58 -63.47 12.17
C GLY A 13 38.09 -63.18 13.59
N HIS A 14 36.76 -63.11 13.75
CA HIS A 14 35.92 -63.68 14.82
C HIS A 14 34.52 -63.02 14.77
N THR A 15 33.50 -63.71 14.23
CA THR A 15 32.47 -64.57 14.88
C THR A 15 31.17 -63.86 15.30
N VAL A 16 30.15 -64.01 14.44
CA VAL A 16 28.76 -64.50 14.62
C VAL A 16 27.72 -63.71 15.46
N PRO A 17 26.44 -63.66 15.02
CA PRO A 17 25.35 -62.82 15.55
C PRO A 17 24.24 -63.60 16.32
N ALA A 18 23.31 -62.89 16.97
CA ALA A 18 22.05 -63.43 17.50
C ALA A 18 21.06 -62.26 17.80
N SER A 19 19.94 -62.13 17.09
CA SER A 19 18.59 -62.65 17.41
C SER A 19 17.79 -61.86 18.47
N GLY A 20 16.59 -61.38 18.11
CA GLY A 20 15.55 -61.02 19.09
C GLY A 20 14.44 -60.07 18.60
N PRO A 21 13.17 -60.51 18.49
CA PRO A 21 12.00 -59.68 18.17
C PRO A 21 11.08 -59.46 19.39
N ARG A 22 10.21 -58.42 19.38
CA ARG A 22 8.84 -58.29 20.02
C ARG A 22 8.43 -56.80 20.13
N ARG A 23 7.34 -56.38 19.49
CA ARG A 23 5.90 -56.41 19.87
C ARG A 23 5.44 -55.25 20.77
N ALA A 24 4.30 -54.70 20.34
CA ALA A 24 3.42 -53.67 20.92
C ALA A 24 2.98 -53.90 22.37
N HIS A 25 2.64 -52.80 23.06
CA HIS A 25 1.47 -52.60 23.97
C HIS A 25 1.65 -51.23 24.69
N SER A 26 0.77 -50.25 24.45
CA SER A 26 -0.46 -49.92 25.19
C SER A 26 -0.29 -48.94 26.36
N GLN A 27 -1.06 -47.85 26.28
CA GLN A 27 -1.77 -47.16 27.36
C GLN A 27 -1.03 -46.94 28.70
N ARG A 28 -0.46 -45.74 28.84
CA ARG A 28 -0.13 -45.00 30.08
C ARG A 28 -0.06 -43.54 29.62
N GLU A 29 -0.79 -42.52 30.06
CA GLU A 29 -1.47 -42.21 31.32
C GLU A 29 -2.68 -41.30 31.04
N GLN A 30 -3.88 -41.88 31.03
CA GLN A 30 -5.11 -41.18 31.40
C GLN A 30 -5.54 -41.79 32.73
N ARG A 31 -5.13 -41.18 33.85
CA ARG A 31 -5.64 -41.42 35.21
C ARG A 31 -4.99 -40.42 36.17
N ARG A 32 -5.57 -39.24 36.25
CA ARG A 32 -5.39 -38.36 37.43
C ARG A 32 -6.69 -37.61 37.68
N SER A 33 -7.69 -38.37 38.13
CA SER A 33 -8.86 -37.85 38.82
C SER A 33 -8.82 -38.36 40.28
N GLU A 34 -9.26 -37.48 41.18
CA GLU A 34 -9.85 -37.78 42.50
C GLU A 34 -8.96 -38.09 43.70
N ARG A 35 -8.82 -37.06 44.55
CA ARG A 35 -9.14 -36.98 46.00
C ARG A 35 -8.42 -35.72 46.53
N ARG A 36 -9.03 -34.80 47.28
CA ARG A 36 -10.03 -34.96 48.34
C ARG A 36 -10.63 -33.58 48.68
N SER A 37 -11.94 -33.56 48.91
CA SER A 37 -12.67 -32.67 49.82
C SER A 37 -12.13 -32.85 51.26
N ASP A 38 -12.25 -31.99 52.27
CA ASP A 38 -13.30 -31.09 52.75
C ASP A 38 -12.63 -30.06 53.69
N ILE A 39 -13.20 -28.86 53.86
CA ILE A 39 -13.47 -28.22 55.16
C ILE A 39 -14.34 -26.97 54.92
N VAL A 40 -15.42 -26.96 55.70
CA VAL A 40 -16.49 -25.98 55.82
C VAL A 40 -16.10 -24.97 56.90
N ASP A 41 -16.27 -23.67 56.65
CA ASP A 41 -16.99 -22.78 57.58
C ASP A 41 -17.47 -21.48 56.86
N PRO A 42 -18.68 -20.96 57.17
CA PRO A 42 -19.31 -19.82 56.49
C PRO A 42 -19.22 -18.52 57.32
N GLN A 43 -19.54 -17.39 56.67
CA GLN A 43 -20.05 -16.10 57.20
C GLN A 43 -19.28 -14.91 56.59
N HIS A 44 -19.87 -14.25 55.59
CA HIS A 44 -20.31 -12.85 55.72
C HIS A 44 -20.92 -12.35 54.39
N SER A 45 -22.24 -12.22 54.42
CA SER A 45 -23.11 -11.21 53.80
C SER A 45 -22.49 -10.19 52.81
N ALA A 46 -23.05 -10.07 51.60
CA ALA A 46 -24.07 -9.05 51.32
C ALA A 46 -24.38 -8.90 49.80
N VAL A 47 -25.61 -9.29 49.47
CA VAL A 47 -26.53 -8.81 48.43
C VAL A 47 -26.17 -7.47 47.76
N ARG A 48 -26.10 -7.43 46.41
CA ARG A 48 -26.89 -6.44 45.64
C ARG A 48 -27.08 -6.78 44.16
N LYS A 49 -28.33 -6.54 43.73
CA LYS A 49 -28.94 -6.85 42.44
C LYS A 49 -28.72 -5.73 41.41
N SER A 50 -28.60 -6.16 40.15
CA SER A 50 -29.33 -5.71 38.95
C SER A 50 -29.30 -4.25 38.43
N ARG A 51 -29.12 -4.19 37.09
CA ARG A 51 -29.87 -3.39 36.07
C ARG A 51 -29.46 -1.92 35.80
N LEU A 52 -28.99 -1.73 34.56
CA LEU A 52 -29.43 -0.74 33.54
C LEU A 52 -30.07 0.56 34.04
N TRP A 53 -29.39 1.71 33.95
CA TRP A 53 -30.03 3.03 33.94
C TRP A 53 -29.37 3.99 32.94
N SER A 54 -30.26 4.66 32.20
CA SER A 54 -30.10 5.76 31.27
C SER A 54 -29.30 6.95 31.82
N VAL A 55 -28.38 7.49 31.01
CA VAL A 55 -27.77 8.81 31.23
C VAL A 55 -28.77 9.88 30.77
N ARG A 56 -29.48 10.48 31.72
CA ARG A 56 -30.10 11.81 31.55
C ARG A 56 -29.72 12.67 32.76
N ALA A 57 -29.11 13.81 32.46
CA ALA A 57 -29.01 15.04 33.24
C ALA A 57 -28.64 14.93 34.74
N VAL A 58 -27.37 15.18 35.06
CA VAL A 58 -26.99 15.84 36.32
C VAL A 58 -25.89 16.85 36.00
N ALA A 59 -26.29 18.07 35.70
CA ALA A 59 -25.44 19.24 35.89
C ALA A 59 -26.18 20.15 36.87
N LEU A 60 -25.40 20.66 37.84
CA LEU A 60 -25.73 21.75 38.75
C LEU A 60 -26.47 21.36 40.04
N ASN A 61 -25.71 20.79 40.98
CA ASN A 61 -25.80 21.16 42.39
C ASN A 61 -24.40 21.04 42.99
N ASN A 62 -23.58 22.08 42.80
CA ASN A 62 -22.25 22.16 43.39
C ASN A 62 -22.37 22.77 44.80
N PRO A 63 -22.09 22.02 45.88
CA PRO A 63 -22.24 22.48 47.25
C PRO A 63 -21.29 23.63 47.64
N ALA A 64 -20.27 23.94 46.82
CA ALA A 64 -19.35 25.06 47.06
C ALA A 64 -20.03 26.45 47.02
N PHE A 65 -21.19 26.57 46.36
CA PHE A 65 -21.90 27.85 46.20
C PHE A 65 -23.18 27.96 47.04
N ASN A 66 -23.46 26.97 47.88
CA ASN A 66 -24.62 26.98 48.77
C ASN A 66 -24.24 27.49 50.18
N ASN A 67 -23.63 28.67 50.24
CA ASN A 67 -23.27 29.35 51.48
C ASN A 67 -24.12 30.63 51.61
N PRO A 68 -24.78 30.88 52.77
CA PRO A 68 -25.55 32.09 53.04
C PRO A 68 -24.79 33.41 52.79
N ALA A 69 -23.46 33.39 52.88
CA ALA A 69 -22.61 34.56 52.59
C ALA A 69 -22.74 35.10 51.15
N PHE A 70 -23.21 34.28 50.20
CA PHE A 70 -23.43 34.68 48.80
C PHE A 70 -24.90 34.98 48.47
N GLN A 71 -25.79 34.82 49.44
CA GLN A 71 -27.24 34.94 49.24
C GLN A 71 -27.87 36.09 50.03
N ASP A 72 -27.09 36.87 50.77
CA ASP A 72 -27.58 38.01 51.56
C ASP A 72 -27.64 39.30 50.70
N PRO A 73 -28.83 39.83 50.36
CA PRO A 73 -28.96 41.05 49.54
C PRO A 73 -28.49 42.32 50.25
N LYS A 74 -28.18 42.26 51.56
CA LYS A 74 -27.78 43.42 52.35
C LYS A 74 -26.32 43.84 52.17
N ALA A 75 -25.49 43.02 51.51
CA ALA A 75 -24.10 43.34 51.22
C ALA A 75 -23.90 44.41 50.12
N VAL A 76 -24.99 44.87 49.47
CA VAL A 76 -24.92 45.93 48.42
C VAL A 76 -25.15 47.33 48.98
N GLN A 77 -25.45 47.50 50.28
CA GLN A 77 -25.82 48.82 50.84
C GLN A 77 -24.69 49.69 51.42
N THR A 78 -23.42 49.33 51.24
CA THR A 78 -22.29 50.15 51.79
C THR A 78 -21.21 50.47 50.76
N TYR A 79 -21.63 50.86 49.55
CA TYR A 79 -20.80 51.66 48.65
C TYR A 79 -21.33 53.11 48.63
N PRO A 80 -20.45 54.13 48.76
CA PRO A 80 -20.88 55.52 48.77
C PRO A 80 -21.36 55.92 47.36
N GLY A 81 -22.68 56.13 47.25
CA GLY A 81 -23.37 56.47 46.00
C GLY A 81 -24.87 56.11 45.99
N GLY A 82 -25.38 55.41 47.00
CA GLY A 82 -26.74 54.87 47.06
C GLY A 82 -27.90 55.85 47.29
N ALA A 83 -27.77 57.14 46.98
CA ALA A 83 -28.84 58.13 47.17
C ALA A 83 -29.18 58.90 45.88
N GLN A 84 -29.41 58.20 44.77
CA GLN A 84 -30.11 58.77 43.61
C GLN A 84 -30.95 57.80 42.78
N ALA A 85 -30.98 56.50 43.07
CA ALA A 85 -31.70 55.54 42.22
C ALA A 85 -33.12 55.19 42.69
N ALA A 86 -33.75 56.02 43.53
CA ALA A 86 -35.13 55.81 44.00
C ALA A 86 -36.19 56.52 43.15
N ASN A 87 -35.85 56.99 41.96
CA ASN A 87 -36.82 57.61 41.05
C ASN A 87 -36.39 57.38 39.61
N LEU A 88 -36.95 56.36 38.95
CA LEU A 88 -37.10 56.22 37.50
C LEU A 88 -37.92 54.94 37.24
N GLY A 89 -39.21 55.02 37.58
CA GLY A 89 -40.21 54.18 36.94
C GLY A 89 -40.31 54.60 35.47
N GLY A 90 -39.80 53.75 34.58
CA GLY A 90 -39.89 53.92 33.13
C GLY A 90 -39.77 52.56 32.45
N PRO A 91 -40.55 52.27 31.39
CA PRO A 91 -40.79 50.91 30.91
C PRO A 91 -39.55 50.31 30.24
N THR A 92 -38.83 49.44 30.96
CA THR A 92 -37.73 48.62 30.40
C THR A 92 -38.25 47.30 29.85
N GLN A 93 -39.18 47.35 28.89
CA GLN A 93 -39.63 46.17 28.13
C GLN A 93 -38.70 45.80 26.96
N PHE A 94 -37.66 46.60 26.67
CA PHE A 94 -36.79 46.40 25.51
C PHE A 94 -35.44 45.71 25.81
N ALA A 95 -35.06 45.53 27.08
CA ALA A 95 -33.78 44.92 27.44
C ALA A 95 -33.82 43.38 27.58
N THR A 96 -35.00 42.78 27.71
CA THR A 96 -35.18 41.32 27.82
C THR A 96 -35.27 40.61 26.46
N ALA A 97 -35.83 41.26 25.44
CA ALA A 97 -35.94 40.68 24.10
C ALA A 97 -34.57 40.54 23.39
N GLN A 98 -33.65 41.48 23.65
CA GLN A 98 -32.36 41.53 22.97
C GLN A 98 -31.37 40.45 23.46
N ARG A 99 -31.52 39.98 24.71
CA ARG A 99 -30.71 38.91 25.30
C ARG A 99 -31.20 37.51 24.89
N ALA A 100 -32.51 37.33 24.75
CA ALA A 100 -33.09 36.08 24.25
C ALA A 100 -32.73 35.82 22.76
N GLY A 101 -32.61 36.87 21.94
CA GLY A 101 -32.17 36.76 20.55
C GLY A 101 -30.71 36.36 20.38
N THR A 102 -29.81 36.86 21.25
CA THR A 102 -28.40 36.46 21.24
C THR A 102 -28.20 35.01 21.67
N ASP A 103 -28.98 34.52 22.63
CA ASP A 103 -28.91 33.13 23.08
C ASP A 103 -29.51 32.18 22.04
N ALA A 104 -30.61 32.56 21.37
CA ALA A 104 -31.18 31.78 20.28
C ALA A 104 -30.24 31.68 19.07
N ALA A 105 -29.58 32.78 18.69
CA ALA A 105 -28.60 32.78 17.60
C ALA A 105 -27.33 31.98 17.93
N ALA A 106 -26.88 32.00 19.20
CA ALA A 106 -25.77 31.19 19.67
C ALA A 106 -26.12 29.69 19.67
N ASN A 107 -27.32 29.33 20.13
CA ASN A 107 -27.82 27.95 20.13
C ASN A 107 -28.00 27.42 18.69
N ALA A 108 -28.54 28.23 17.78
CA ALA A 108 -28.68 27.88 16.37
C ALA A 108 -27.32 27.67 15.66
N ARG A 109 -26.29 28.44 16.03
CA ARG A 109 -24.92 28.22 15.52
C ARG A 109 -24.32 26.91 16.02
N LEU A 110 -24.57 26.55 17.28
CA LEU A 110 -24.12 25.28 17.85
C LEU A 110 -24.84 24.10 17.19
N GLU A 111 -26.16 24.17 17.02
CA GLU A 111 -26.93 23.17 16.26
C GLU A 111 -26.44 23.06 14.81
N GLY A 112 -26.13 24.18 14.15
CA GLY A 112 -25.53 24.19 12.81
C GLY A 112 -24.15 23.54 12.76
N MET A 113 -23.32 23.68 13.81
CA MET A 113 -22.03 23.00 13.90
C MET A 113 -22.16 21.49 14.14
N TYR A 114 -23.17 21.04 14.88
CA TYR A 114 -23.45 19.61 15.09
C TYR A 114 -24.19 18.96 13.91
N ALA A 115 -24.98 19.73 13.16
CA ALA A 115 -25.68 19.29 11.95
C ALA A 115 -24.82 19.42 10.68
N ALA A 116 -23.64 20.06 10.77
CA ALA A 116 -22.73 20.19 9.66
C ALA A 116 -22.24 18.80 9.18
N PRO A 117 -22.13 18.59 7.87
CA PRO A 117 -21.53 17.37 7.31
C PRO A 117 -20.13 17.14 7.89
N THR A 118 -19.74 15.87 8.06
CA THR A 118 -18.39 15.52 8.52
C THR A 118 -17.33 16.14 7.60
N ALA A 119 -16.37 16.86 8.17
CA ALA A 119 -15.35 17.60 7.42
C ALA A 119 -14.63 16.72 6.37
N GLY A 120 -14.50 17.25 5.15
CA GLY A 120 -13.88 16.55 4.03
C GLY A 120 -12.35 16.45 4.15
N ALA A 121 -11.74 15.68 3.23
CA ALA A 121 -10.28 15.53 3.17
C ALA A 121 -9.52 16.83 2.83
N THR A 122 -10.18 17.77 2.14
CA THR A 122 -9.68 19.14 1.88
C THR A 122 -9.63 19.98 3.15
N GLU A 123 -10.60 19.79 4.04
CA GLU A 123 -10.77 20.59 5.26
C GLU A 123 -9.93 20.05 6.42
N THR A 124 -9.72 18.73 6.46
CA THR A 124 -8.97 18.07 7.53
C THR A 124 -7.46 17.92 7.20
N ASP A 125 -7.05 18.20 5.96
CA ASP A 125 -5.70 17.95 5.41
C ASP A 125 -5.15 16.54 5.68
N ARG A 126 -6.05 15.55 5.71
CA ARG A 126 -5.73 14.14 5.97
C ARG A 126 -5.83 13.32 4.69
N MET A 127 -4.93 12.35 4.59
CA MET A 127 -4.90 11.37 3.52
C MET A 127 -6.17 10.52 3.55
N THR A 128 -6.78 10.34 2.38
CA THR A 128 -7.90 9.41 2.16
C THR A 128 -7.60 8.48 0.99
N VAL A 129 -8.26 7.33 0.96
CA VAL A 129 -8.16 6.38 -0.17
C VAL A 129 -8.68 7.05 -1.44
N GLU A 130 -9.84 7.72 -1.35
CA GLU A 130 -10.48 8.41 -2.47
C GLU A 130 -9.55 9.43 -3.15
N ASP A 131 -8.90 10.30 -2.36
CA ASP A 131 -7.94 11.28 -2.90
C ASP A 131 -6.73 10.59 -3.57
N THR A 132 -6.31 9.45 -3.05
CA THR A 132 -5.20 8.67 -3.62
C THR A 132 -5.60 8.02 -4.95
N VAL A 133 -6.82 7.49 -5.04
CA VAL A 133 -7.39 6.94 -6.27
C VAL A 133 -7.46 8.02 -7.34
N MET A 134 -8.00 9.20 -7.02
CA MET A 134 -8.10 10.30 -7.99
C MET A 134 -6.72 10.78 -8.48
N LYS A 135 -5.71 10.84 -7.60
CA LYS A 135 -4.32 11.13 -8.01
C LYS A 135 -3.76 10.05 -8.92
N THR A 136 -4.01 8.79 -8.61
CA THR A 136 -3.57 7.66 -9.43
C THR A 136 -4.18 7.74 -10.82
N VAL A 137 -5.50 7.92 -10.91
CA VAL A 137 -6.21 8.10 -12.19
C VAL A 137 -5.62 9.27 -12.97
N GLY A 138 -5.40 10.41 -12.32
CA GLY A 138 -4.77 11.57 -12.93
C GLY A 138 -3.39 11.23 -13.52
N LEU A 139 -2.52 10.59 -12.74
CA LEU A 139 -1.18 10.19 -13.18
C LEU A 139 -1.27 9.25 -14.39
N PHE A 140 -2.14 8.23 -14.37
CA PHE A 140 -2.34 7.34 -15.51
C PHE A 140 -2.90 8.05 -16.73
N ALA A 141 -3.76 9.06 -16.57
CA ALA A 141 -4.23 9.87 -17.69
C ALA A 141 -3.07 10.59 -18.39
N ILE A 142 -2.15 11.20 -17.63
CA ILE A 142 -0.94 11.80 -18.21
C ILE A 142 -0.08 10.74 -18.89
N LEU A 143 0.13 9.59 -18.24
CA LEU A 143 0.88 8.48 -18.81
C LEU A 143 0.29 8.05 -20.17
N LEU A 144 -1.02 7.89 -20.28
CA LEU A 144 -1.67 7.48 -21.53
C LEU A 144 -1.53 8.53 -22.63
N VAL A 145 -1.67 9.82 -22.30
CA VAL A 145 -1.47 10.91 -23.26
C VAL A 145 -0.04 10.92 -23.78
N THR A 146 0.96 10.83 -22.90
CA THR A 146 2.36 10.81 -23.34
C THR A 146 2.79 9.48 -23.95
N ALA A 147 2.11 8.38 -23.64
CA ALA A 147 2.28 7.11 -24.34
C ALA A 147 1.81 7.17 -25.79
N ALA A 148 0.68 7.85 -26.07
CA ALA A 148 0.28 8.11 -27.44
C ALA A 148 1.32 8.96 -28.19
N VAL A 149 1.89 9.98 -27.54
CA VAL A 149 2.99 10.77 -28.11
C VAL A 149 4.23 9.91 -28.38
N GLY A 150 4.64 9.08 -27.42
CA GLY A 150 5.77 8.15 -27.57
C GLY A 150 5.56 7.16 -28.71
N TRP A 151 4.35 6.63 -28.84
CA TRP A 151 3.96 5.74 -29.93
C TRP A 151 4.12 6.40 -31.30
N VAL A 152 3.50 7.57 -31.48
CA VAL A 152 3.55 8.32 -32.75
C VAL A 152 4.98 8.69 -33.11
N TRP A 153 5.77 9.15 -32.13
CA TRP A 153 7.17 9.49 -32.36
C TRP A 153 8.01 8.26 -32.73
N THR A 154 7.80 7.10 -32.09
CA THR A 154 8.52 5.88 -32.42
C THR A 154 8.24 5.40 -33.85
N LEU A 155 7.02 5.57 -34.36
CA LEU A 155 6.65 5.15 -35.72
C LEU A 155 7.03 6.16 -36.83
N GLY A 156 7.87 7.15 -36.52
CA GLY A 156 8.35 8.14 -37.51
C GLY A 156 7.65 9.49 -37.45
N GLY A 157 6.79 9.72 -36.45
CA GLY A 157 6.03 10.96 -36.30
C GLY A 157 4.84 11.07 -37.27
N LEU A 158 4.06 12.14 -37.13
CA LEU A 158 3.01 12.51 -38.08
C LEU A 158 3.66 13.28 -39.24
N THR A 159 4.34 12.60 -40.15
CA THR A 159 4.91 13.26 -41.35
C THR A 159 3.78 13.66 -42.30
N ILE A 160 3.45 14.96 -42.33
CA ILE A 160 2.45 15.57 -43.25
C ILE A 160 2.97 15.57 -44.70
N THR A 161 4.28 15.48 -44.89
CA THR A 161 4.96 15.34 -46.18
C THR A 161 5.28 13.87 -46.41
N GLY A 162 4.57 13.23 -47.35
CA GLY A 162 4.57 11.79 -47.64
C GLY A 162 5.87 11.22 -48.24
N ASP A 163 7.03 11.57 -47.69
CA ASP A 163 8.30 10.94 -48.05
C ASP A 163 8.64 9.85 -47.03
N THR A 164 8.39 8.60 -47.42
CA THR A 164 8.19 7.48 -46.50
C THR A 164 9.44 6.62 -46.40
N ALA A 165 10.44 7.10 -45.65
CA ALA A 165 11.34 6.20 -44.96
C ALA A 165 10.80 6.08 -43.52
N GLN A 166 9.99 5.06 -43.27
CA GLN A 166 9.39 4.77 -41.97
C GLN A 166 10.50 4.33 -40.99
N GLN A 167 11.29 5.28 -40.49
CA GLN A 167 12.37 5.01 -39.55
C GLN A 167 11.79 4.84 -38.15
N ILE A 168 11.94 3.65 -37.59
CA ILE A 168 11.56 3.36 -36.21
C ILE A 168 12.53 4.09 -35.28
N SER A 169 12.03 5.08 -34.55
CA SER A 169 12.84 5.85 -33.61
C SER A 169 12.88 5.18 -32.24
N MET A 170 14.09 4.86 -31.78
CA MET A 170 14.34 4.41 -30.40
C MET A 170 14.43 5.56 -29.39
N ALA A 171 14.42 6.83 -29.84
CA ALA A 171 14.58 7.97 -28.96
C ALA A 171 13.50 8.07 -27.85
N PRO A 172 12.19 7.87 -28.13
CA PRO A 172 11.15 8.11 -27.14
C PRO A 172 11.30 7.24 -25.90
N TRP A 173 11.54 5.93 -26.09
CA TRP A 173 11.62 5.01 -24.96
C TRP A 173 12.94 5.17 -24.18
N LEU A 174 14.04 5.52 -24.82
CA LEU A 174 15.30 5.84 -24.14
C LEU A 174 15.21 7.14 -23.32
N ILE A 175 14.61 8.20 -23.90
CA ILE A 175 14.37 9.47 -23.19
C ILE A 175 13.41 9.26 -22.03
N GLY A 176 12.32 8.51 -22.27
CA GLY A 176 11.35 8.13 -21.25
C GLY A 176 12.01 7.38 -20.09
N LEU A 177 12.81 6.34 -20.38
CA LEU A 177 13.51 5.53 -19.38
C LEU A 177 14.51 6.36 -18.58
N ALA A 178 15.35 7.16 -19.25
CA ALA A 178 16.34 8.00 -18.56
C ALA A 178 15.67 9.08 -17.70
N GLY A 179 14.69 9.80 -18.26
CA GLY A 179 13.94 10.82 -17.54
C GLY A 179 13.15 10.24 -16.37
N GLY A 180 12.41 9.16 -16.60
CA GLY A 180 11.63 8.43 -15.58
C GLY A 180 12.52 7.96 -14.44
N PHE A 181 13.66 7.32 -14.75
CA PHE A 181 14.63 6.87 -13.76
C PHE A 181 15.17 8.03 -12.91
N ILE A 182 15.66 9.11 -13.54
CA ILE A 182 16.19 10.28 -12.83
C ILE A 182 15.11 10.89 -11.93
N LEU A 183 13.91 11.12 -12.46
CA LEU A 183 12.82 11.71 -11.69
C LEU A 183 12.38 10.81 -10.53
N SER A 184 12.34 9.48 -10.73
CA SER A 184 12.03 8.54 -9.65
C SER A 184 13.04 8.66 -8.50
N MET A 185 14.33 8.77 -8.81
CA MET A 185 15.38 8.98 -7.80
C MET A 185 15.18 10.30 -7.06
N VAL A 186 14.93 11.40 -7.78
CA VAL A 186 14.66 12.71 -7.17
C VAL A 186 13.44 12.66 -6.25
N VAL A 187 12.35 12.00 -6.68
CA VAL A 187 11.14 11.83 -5.87
C VAL A 187 11.44 11.01 -4.61
N ILE A 188 12.13 9.88 -4.72
CA ILE A 188 12.46 9.01 -3.57
C ILE A 188 13.30 9.76 -2.54
N PHE A 189 14.33 10.48 -2.95
CA PHE A 189 15.22 11.18 -2.01
C PHE A 189 14.61 12.46 -1.44
N THR A 190 13.82 13.21 -2.23
CA THR A 190 13.24 14.50 -1.81
C THR A 190 11.96 14.34 -1.00
N SER A 191 11.18 13.28 -1.26
CA SER A 191 9.89 13.04 -0.60
C SER A 191 9.97 12.88 0.91
N ARG A 192 11.15 12.51 1.44
CA ARG A 192 11.40 12.44 2.90
C ARG A 192 11.27 13.80 3.60
N LYS A 193 11.57 14.89 2.89
CA LYS A 193 11.48 16.26 3.43
C LYS A 193 10.18 16.94 3.02
N LYS A 194 9.85 16.87 1.72
CA LYS A 194 8.67 17.52 1.15
C LYS A 194 8.21 16.79 -0.09
N VAL A 195 6.91 16.49 -0.16
CA VAL A 195 6.29 15.93 -1.35
C VAL A 195 6.08 17.05 -2.37
N ARG A 196 6.57 16.86 -3.59
CA ARG A 196 6.46 17.82 -4.70
C ARG A 196 5.62 17.20 -5.82
N PRO A 197 4.31 17.45 -5.88
CA PRO A 197 3.41 16.83 -6.86
C PRO A 197 3.85 17.04 -8.31
N ALA A 198 4.42 18.21 -8.63
CA ALA A 198 4.92 18.52 -9.97
C ALA A 198 5.99 17.52 -10.47
N LEU A 199 6.84 17.01 -9.58
CA LEU A 199 7.83 15.99 -9.98
C LEU A 199 7.20 14.64 -10.30
N ILE A 200 6.11 14.30 -9.60
CA ILE A 200 5.38 13.05 -9.80
C ILE A 200 4.58 13.12 -11.12
N TRP A 201 4.02 14.28 -11.44
CA TRP A 201 3.42 14.54 -12.74
C TRP A 201 4.42 14.47 -13.89
N ALA A 202 5.58 15.09 -13.73
CA ALA A 202 6.64 15.00 -14.73
C ALA A 202 7.14 13.54 -14.89
N TYR A 203 7.25 12.79 -13.78
CA TYR A 203 7.57 11.38 -13.82
C TYR A 203 6.56 10.58 -14.65
N ALA A 204 5.25 10.78 -14.40
CA ALA A 204 4.19 10.11 -15.17
C ALA A 204 4.27 10.41 -16.68
N ALA A 205 4.65 11.64 -17.05
CA ALA A 205 4.85 12.02 -18.44
C ALA A 205 6.01 11.24 -19.09
N PHE A 206 7.16 11.15 -18.43
CA PHE A 206 8.31 10.38 -18.92
C PHE A 206 8.05 8.87 -18.95
N GLU A 207 7.35 8.33 -17.96
CA GLU A 207 6.93 6.92 -17.97
C GLU A 207 5.97 6.62 -19.11
N GLY A 208 5.03 7.52 -19.41
CA GLY A 208 4.18 7.35 -20.59
C GLY A 208 4.98 7.39 -21.88
N LEU A 209 5.94 8.31 -22.02
CA LEU A 209 6.83 8.34 -23.19
C LEU A 209 7.63 7.04 -23.33
N PHE A 210 8.13 6.50 -22.20
CA PHE A 210 8.81 5.22 -22.14
C PHE A 210 7.94 4.08 -22.65
N ILE A 211 6.77 3.92 -22.04
CA ILE A 211 5.83 2.83 -22.32
C ILE A 211 5.28 2.95 -23.74
N GLY A 212 4.93 4.14 -24.21
CA GLY A 212 4.46 4.37 -25.57
C GLY A 212 5.50 3.98 -26.61
N GLY A 213 6.74 4.43 -26.43
CA GLY A 213 7.83 4.14 -27.36
C GLY A 213 8.22 2.66 -27.38
N ILE A 214 8.36 2.02 -26.21
CA ILE A 214 8.73 0.60 -26.16
C ILE A 214 7.60 -0.28 -26.71
N SER A 215 6.34 0.12 -26.48
CA SER A 215 5.18 -0.60 -27.01
C SER A 215 5.12 -0.52 -28.53
N ALA A 216 5.30 0.66 -29.12
CA ALA A 216 5.34 0.82 -30.58
C ALA A 216 6.49 0.02 -31.19
N PHE A 217 7.66 0.03 -30.55
CA PHE A 217 8.82 -0.74 -30.98
C PHE A 217 8.51 -2.26 -31.03
N PHE A 218 7.97 -2.81 -29.94
CA PHE A 218 7.62 -4.24 -29.90
C PHE A 218 6.39 -4.59 -30.75
N GLU A 219 5.46 -3.67 -30.97
CA GLU A 219 4.31 -3.92 -31.84
C GLU A 219 4.74 -4.14 -33.29
N VAL A 220 5.76 -3.40 -33.76
CA VAL A 220 6.31 -3.62 -35.11
C VAL A 220 6.99 -4.98 -35.23
N LEU A 221 7.74 -5.40 -34.20
CA LEU A 221 8.43 -6.70 -34.18
C LEU A 221 7.47 -7.88 -34.00
N TYR A 222 6.44 -7.69 -33.17
CA TYR A 222 5.50 -8.72 -32.76
C TYR A 222 4.07 -8.16 -32.79
N PRO A 223 3.41 -8.10 -33.97
CA PRO A 223 2.07 -7.54 -34.09
C PRO A 223 1.09 -8.16 -33.09
N GLY A 224 0.28 -7.32 -32.44
CA GLY A 224 -0.69 -7.68 -31.41
C GLY A 224 -0.14 -7.88 -30.00
N ILE A 225 1.18 -7.77 -29.78
CA ILE A 225 1.79 -8.00 -28.47
C ILE A 225 1.34 -6.98 -27.43
N VAL A 226 1.12 -5.72 -27.82
CA VAL A 226 0.74 -4.65 -26.90
C VAL A 226 -0.64 -4.91 -26.32
N MET A 227 -1.61 -5.30 -27.17
CA MET A 227 -2.96 -5.63 -26.70
C MET A 227 -2.94 -6.80 -25.70
N GLN A 228 -2.13 -7.84 -25.95
CA GLN A 228 -1.98 -8.96 -25.02
C GLN A 228 -1.38 -8.52 -23.69
N ALA A 229 -0.30 -7.72 -23.72
CA ALA A 229 0.37 -7.22 -22.52
C ALA A 229 -0.52 -6.28 -21.70
N THR A 230 -1.29 -5.42 -22.37
CA THR A 230 -2.25 -4.51 -21.73
C THR A 230 -3.38 -5.28 -21.06
N LEU A 231 -4.00 -6.25 -21.75
CA LEU A 231 -5.07 -7.07 -21.18
C LEU A 231 -4.59 -7.91 -19.99
N ALA A 232 -3.40 -8.51 -20.10
CA ALA A 232 -2.80 -9.27 -19.01
C ALA A 232 -2.48 -8.38 -17.79
N THR A 233 -1.96 -7.17 -18.01
CA THR A 233 -1.73 -6.19 -16.94
C THR A 233 -3.05 -5.81 -16.26
N PHE A 234 -4.10 -5.48 -17.00
CA PHE A 234 -5.41 -5.18 -16.42
C PHE A 234 -6.01 -6.35 -15.64
N ALA A 235 -5.83 -7.58 -16.13
CA ALA A 235 -6.28 -8.78 -15.42
C ALA A 235 -5.55 -8.94 -14.08
N VAL A 236 -4.22 -8.83 -14.06
CA VAL A 236 -3.41 -8.97 -12.83
C VAL A 236 -3.72 -7.84 -11.85
N VAL A 237 -3.78 -6.59 -12.30
CA VAL A 237 -4.13 -5.44 -11.47
C VAL A 237 -5.55 -5.58 -10.91
N GLY A 238 -6.52 -5.92 -11.77
CA GLY A 238 -7.92 -6.08 -11.38
C GLY A 238 -8.15 -7.21 -10.37
N VAL A 239 -7.53 -8.37 -10.58
CA VAL A 239 -7.58 -9.49 -9.63
C VAL A 239 -6.92 -9.11 -8.31
N THR A 240 -5.74 -8.48 -8.36
CA THR A 240 -5.03 -8.06 -7.14
C THR A 240 -5.84 -7.03 -6.35
N LEU A 241 -6.44 -6.05 -7.04
CA LEU A 241 -7.33 -5.06 -6.44
C LEU A 241 -8.56 -5.72 -5.83
N ALA A 242 -9.23 -6.65 -6.54
CA ALA A 242 -10.40 -7.36 -6.03
C ALA A 242 -10.07 -8.20 -4.79
N LEU A 243 -8.96 -8.94 -4.82
CA LEU A 243 -8.47 -9.74 -3.69
C LEU A 243 -8.12 -8.86 -2.48
N PHE A 244 -7.47 -7.74 -2.72
CA PHE A 244 -7.14 -6.78 -1.66
C PHE A 244 -8.40 -6.09 -1.10
N ALA A 245 -9.32 -5.66 -1.96
CA ALA A 245 -10.58 -5.04 -1.56
C ALA A 245 -11.45 -5.99 -0.72
N SER A 246 -11.48 -7.28 -1.08
CA SER A 246 -12.21 -8.32 -0.33
C SER A 246 -11.69 -8.56 1.10
N GLY A 247 -10.52 -8.01 1.45
CA GLY A 247 -9.89 -8.22 2.75
C GLY A 247 -9.23 -9.60 2.92
N LYS A 248 -9.40 -10.52 1.97
CA LYS A 248 -8.80 -11.86 2.00
C LYS A 248 -7.28 -11.81 1.87
N VAL A 249 -6.76 -10.84 1.11
CA VAL A 249 -5.32 -10.66 0.89
C VAL A 249 -4.82 -9.40 1.60
N ARG A 250 -3.82 -9.58 2.46
CA ARG A 250 -3.12 -8.53 3.20
C ARG A 250 -1.63 -8.84 3.20
N ALA A 251 -0.81 -7.80 3.20
CA ALA A 251 0.63 -7.94 3.30
C ALA A 251 1.01 -8.52 4.68
N SER A 252 1.65 -9.69 4.68
CA SER A 252 2.19 -10.30 5.90
C SER A 252 3.63 -9.88 6.13
N LYS A 253 4.03 -9.63 7.38
CA LYS A 253 5.41 -9.23 7.72
C LYS A 253 6.47 -10.21 7.17
N LYS A 254 6.19 -11.52 7.21
CA LYS A 254 7.12 -12.55 6.70
C LYS A 254 7.21 -12.52 5.17
N ALA A 255 6.05 -12.51 4.49
CA ALA A 255 6.00 -12.42 3.03
C ALA A 255 6.67 -11.14 2.54
N THR A 256 6.37 -9.99 3.14
CA THR A 256 7.02 -8.71 2.77
C THR A 256 8.53 -8.79 2.87
N LYS A 257 9.10 -9.39 3.93
CA LYS A 257 10.55 -9.53 4.04
C LYS A 257 11.14 -10.36 2.91
N ILE A 258 10.54 -11.50 2.59
CA ILE A 258 11.00 -12.41 1.53
C ILE A 258 10.91 -11.71 0.16
N PHE A 259 9.76 -11.12 -0.14
CA PHE A 259 9.52 -10.42 -1.40
C PHE A 259 10.39 -9.18 -1.57
N MET A 260 10.69 -8.44 -0.49
CA MET A 260 11.63 -7.31 -0.54
C MET A 260 13.04 -7.77 -0.90
N ILE A 261 13.52 -8.87 -0.31
CA ILE A 261 14.84 -9.44 -0.66
C ILE A 261 14.85 -9.87 -2.13
N ALA A 262 13.80 -10.56 -2.58
CA ALA A 262 13.66 -11.00 -3.97
C ALA A 262 13.61 -9.82 -4.95
N MET A 263 12.88 -8.75 -4.62
CA MET A 263 12.76 -7.55 -5.45
C MET A 263 14.10 -6.81 -5.57
N ILE A 264 14.84 -6.66 -4.46
CA ILE A 264 16.17 -6.04 -4.49
C ILE A 264 17.13 -6.91 -5.29
N GLY A 265 17.13 -8.23 -5.09
CA GLY A 265 17.97 -9.16 -5.84
C GLY A 265 17.68 -9.11 -7.35
N TYR A 266 16.40 -9.09 -7.73
CA TYR A 266 15.98 -8.93 -9.11
C TYR A 266 16.42 -7.57 -9.68
N MET A 267 16.29 -6.48 -8.93
CA MET A 267 16.70 -5.16 -9.39
C MET A 267 18.21 -5.09 -9.63
N VAL A 268 19.02 -5.70 -8.76
CA VAL A 268 20.47 -5.82 -8.97
C VAL A 268 20.76 -6.63 -10.23
N PHE A 269 20.08 -7.76 -10.43
CA PHE A 269 20.22 -8.55 -11.65
C PHE A 269 19.84 -7.76 -12.91
N ALA A 270 18.72 -7.03 -12.89
CA ALA A 270 18.28 -6.21 -14.01
C ALA A 270 19.28 -5.09 -14.35
N LEU A 271 19.86 -4.44 -13.33
CA LEU A 271 20.91 -3.43 -13.51
C LEU A 271 22.20 -4.03 -14.07
N LEU A 272 22.63 -5.18 -13.55
CA LEU A 272 23.80 -5.90 -14.09
C LEU A 272 23.58 -6.28 -15.56
N ASN A 273 22.40 -6.81 -15.89
CA ASN A 273 22.05 -7.12 -17.27
C ASN A 273 22.09 -5.87 -18.16
N LEU A 274 21.53 -4.75 -17.71
CA LEU A 274 21.56 -3.48 -18.44
C LEU A 274 23.00 -3.01 -18.70
N VAL A 275 23.86 -3.04 -17.67
CA VAL A 275 25.27 -2.65 -17.79
C VAL A 275 26.02 -3.57 -18.76
N LEU A 276 25.81 -4.89 -18.69
CA LEU A 276 26.45 -5.86 -19.57
C LEU A 276 26.01 -5.71 -21.04
N MET A 277 24.73 -5.40 -21.28
CA MET A 277 24.24 -5.07 -22.62
C MET A 277 24.84 -3.75 -23.12
N TRP A 278 24.93 -2.74 -22.26
CA TRP A 278 25.47 -1.43 -22.63
C TRP A 278 26.99 -1.44 -22.90
N THR A 279 27.75 -2.25 -22.17
CA THR A 279 29.19 -2.43 -22.39
C THR A 279 29.52 -3.35 -23.58
N GLY A 280 28.51 -3.97 -24.20
CA GLY A 280 28.70 -4.88 -25.33
C GLY A 280 29.43 -6.19 -24.97
N VAL A 281 29.51 -6.52 -23.67
CA VAL A 281 30.13 -7.78 -23.21
C VAL A 281 29.29 -8.98 -23.63
N LEU A 282 27.98 -8.80 -23.76
CA LEU A 282 27.06 -9.83 -24.23
C LEU A 282 27.01 -9.84 -25.77
N PRO A 283 26.88 -11.03 -26.38
CA PRO A 283 26.71 -11.17 -27.82
C PRO A 283 25.52 -10.34 -28.36
N ALA A 284 25.71 -9.69 -29.52
CA ALA A 284 24.73 -8.77 -30.10
C ALA A 284 23.44 -9.44 -30.60
N ASP A 285 23.45 -10.78 -30.74
CA ASP A 285 22.28 -11.61 -31.06
C ASP A 285 21.34 -11.79 -29.85
N GLN A 286 21.77 -11.43 -28.64
CA GLN A 286 20.92 -11.52 -27.45
C GLN A 286 20.09 -10.25 -27.24
N ALA A 287 18.92 -10.19 -27.89
CA ALA A 287 17.98 -9.06 -27.83
C ALA A 287 17.57 -8.64 -26.40
N PHE A 288 17.65 -9.55 -25.42
CA PHE A 288 17.36 -9.27 -24.01
C PHE A 288 18.55 -9.53 -23.07
N GLY A 289 19.78 -9.66 -23.59
CA GLY A 289 20.95 -9.97 -22.76
C GLY A 289 20.81 -11.32 -22.05
N LEU A 290 21.18 -11.39 -20.77
CA LEU A 290 21.14 -12.61 -19.92
C LEU A 290 19.75 -13.28 -19.87
N TYR A 291 18.68 -12.53 -20.12
CA TYR A 291 17.32 -13.10 -20.22
C TYR A 291 17.14 -14.02 -21.43
N SER A 292 18.00 -13.89 -22.45
CA SER A 292 17.98 -14.68 -23.68
C SER A 292 18.66 -16.04 -23.52
N ALA A 293 19.45 -16.25 -22.46
CA ALA A 293 20.07 -17.54 -22.20
C ALA A 293 19.00 -18.61 -21.90
N SER A 294 19.19 -19.83 -22.43
CA SER A 294 18.26 -20.95 -22.24
C SER A 294 18.82 -21.98 -21.27
N ILE A 295 18.01 -22.46 -20.33
CA ILE A 295 18.32 -23.64 -19.51
C ILE A 295 17.35 -24.74 -19.89
N MET A 296 17.86 -25.92 -20.27
CA MET A 296 17.06 -27.08 -20.68
C MET A 296 16.04 -26.75 -21.79
N GLY A 297 16.41 -25.87 -22.74
CA GLY A 297 15.53 -25.46 -23.84
C GLY A 297 14.45 -24.43 -23.47
N ILE A 298 14.37 -24.00 -22.20
CA ILE A 298 13.45 -22.95 -21.75
C ILE A 298 14.24 -21.64 -21.60
N PRO A 299 13.79 -20.52 -22.23
CA PRO A 299 14.41 -19.22 -22.02
C PRO A 299 14.38 -18.82 -20.55
N LEU A 300 15.53 -18.43 -20.00
CA LEU A 300 15.65 -17.99 -18.61
C LEU A 300 14.73 -16.82 -18.30
N GLY A 301 14.57 -15.91 -19.26
CA GLY A 301 13.68 -14.77 -19.12
C GLY A 301 12.20 -15.13 -18.99
N LEU A 302 11.78 -16.31 -19.45
CA LEU A 302 10.42 -16.79 -19.20
C LEU A 302 10.23 -17.23 -17.74
N ILE A 303 11.17 -18.02 -17.22
CA ILE A 303 11.12 -18.52 -15.83
C ILE A 303 11.21 -17.35 -14.85
N ILE A 304 12.18 -16.45 -15.07
CA ILE A 304 12.33 -15.23 -14.28
C ILE A 304 11.09 -14.34 -14.47
N GLY A 305 10.56 -14.23 -15.68
CA GLY A 305 9.38 -13.42 -15.99
C GLY A 305 8.16 -13.79 -15.17
N VAL A 306 7.81 -15.08 -15.10
CA VAL A 306 6.68 -15.55 -14.28
C VAL A 306 6.90 -15.22 -12.80
N PHE A 307 8.12 -15.44 -12.29
CA PHE A 307 8.47 -15.10 -10.91
C PHE A 307 8.33 -13.59 -10.65
N VAL A 308 8.81 -12.75 -11.56
CA VAL A 308 8.76 -11.28 -11.42
C VAL A 308 7.34 -10.75 -11.54
N VAL A 309 6.48 -11.33 -12.38
CA VAL A 309 5.05 -10.98 -12.42
C VAL A 309 4.39 -11.24 -11.06
N ILE A 310 4.73 -12.34 -10.40
CA ILE A 310 4.25 -12.63 -9.02
C ILE A 310 4.81 -11.60 -8.03
N LEU A 311 6.09 -11.21 -8.15
CA LEU A 311 6.69 -10.15 -7.34
C LEU A 311 5.98 -8.81 -7.53
N ALA A 312 5.68 -8.42 -8.77
CA ALA A 312 5.01 -7.18 -9.10
C ALA A 312 3.56 -7.18 -8.60
N ALA A 313 2.82 -8.29 -8.74
CA ALA A 313 1.49 -8.44 -8.15
C ALA A 313 1.52 -8.29 -6.62
N TYR A 314 2.51 -8.87 -5.94
CA TYR A 314 2.67 -8.68 -4.50
C TYR A 314 3.11 -7.25 -4.14
N SER A 315 3.95 -6.60 -4.96
CA SER A 315 4.30 -5.18 -4.81
C SER A 315 3.05 -4.31 -4.80
N LEU A 316 2.09 -4.61 -5.68
CA LEU A 316 0.84 -3.87 -5.75
C LEU A 316 -0.01 -4.04 -4.46
N VAL A 317 0.01 -5.24 -3.86
CA VAL A 317 -0.57 -5.48 -2.53
C VAL A 317 0.13 -4.64 -1.46
N LEU A 318 1.46 -4.49 -1.52
CA LEU A 318 2.21 -3.63 -0.60
C LEU A 318 1.82 -2.17 -0.77
N ASP A 319 1.69 -1.68 -2.01
CA ASP A 319 1.28 -0.32 -2.31
C ASP A 319 -0.09 0.00 -1.69
N PHE A 320 -1.07 -0.88 -1.89
CA PHE A 320 -2.40 -0.69 -1.32
C PHE A 320 -2.41 -0.75 0.21
N ASP A 321 -1.61 -1.64 0.81
CA ASP A 321 -1.47 -1.71 2.26
C ASP A 321 -0.76 -0.47 2.83
N MET A 322 0.24 0.07 2.14
CA MET A 322 0.87 1.35 2.53
C MET A 322 -0.13 2.49 2.51
N ILE A 323 -0.99 2.57 1.49
CA ILE A 323 -2.06 3.58 1.40
C ILE A 323 -3.04 3.43 2.57
N GLN A 324 -3.53 2.21 2.84
CA GLN A 324 -4.44 1.98 3.96
C GLN A 324 -3.80 2.30 5.32
N ARG A 325 -2.52 1.96 5.50
CA ARG A 325 -1.76 2.35 6.71
C ARG A 325 -1.63 3.86 6.82
N GLY A 326 -1.33 4.57 5.73
CA GLY A 326 -1.27 6.03 5.70
C GLY A 326 -2.58 6.68 6.13
N VAL A 327 -3.70 6.20 5.60
CA VAL A 327 -5.05 6.67 5.97
C VAL A 327 -5.36 6.37 7.44
N ARG A 328 -5.12 5.14 7.91
CA ARG A 328 -5.34 4.76 9.32
C ARG A 328 -4.51 5.60 10.29
N ASN A 329 -3.28 5.92 9.90
CA ASN A 329 -2.37 6.74 10.69
C ASN A 329 -2.65 8.25 10.54
N ARG A 330 -3.69 8.64 9.79
CA ARG A 330 -4.05 10.05 9.50
C ARG A 330 -2.87 10.84 8.93
N ALA A 331 -2.11 10.22 8.03
CA ALA A 331 -1.01 10.89 7.35
C ALA A 331 -1.51 12.17 6.64
N PRO A 332 -0.67 13.23 6.53
CA PRO A 332 -1.01 14.43 5.78
C PRO A 332 -1.44 14.11 4.34
N ARG A 333 -2.37 14.90 3.78
CA ARG A 333 -2.94 14.65 2.44
C ARG A 333 -1.89 14.51 1.34
N GLN A 334 -0.81 15.28 1.41
CA GLN A 334 0.26 15.25 0.41
C GLN A 334 0.89 13.86 0.21
N TYR A 335 0.84 12.95 1.19
CA TYR A 335 1.39 11.59 1.05
C TYR A 335 0.56 10.69 0.13
N ALA A 336 -0.69 11.07 -0.18
CA ALA A 336 -1.48 10.40 -1.22
C ALA A 336 -0.77 10.41 -2.59
N TRP A 337 0.03 11.43 -2.88
CA TRP A 337 0.84 11.47 -4.10
C TRP A 337 1.92 10.40 -4.14
N LEU A 338 2.53 10.04 -3.00
CA LEU A 338 3.52 8.97 -2.94
C LEU A 338 2.86 7.59 -3.09
N GLY A 339 1.65 7.42 -2.54
CA GLY A 339 0.85 6.21 -2.77
C GLY A 339 0.51 6.02 -4.25
N ALA A 340 0.04 7.08 -4.90
CA ALA A 340 -0.27 7.06 -6.33
C ALA A 340 0.99 6.82 -7.20
N PHE A 341 2.11 7.44 -6.84
CA PHE A 341 3.41 7.19 -7.48
C PHE A 341 3.85 5.73 -7.36
N GLY A 342 3.75 5.12 -6.17
CA GLY A 342 4.10 3.72 -5.95
C GLY A 342 3.26 2.77 -6.82
N ILE A 343 1.94 2.95 -6.84
CA ILE A 343 1.05 2.17 -7.71
C ILE A 343 1.47 2.30 -9.19
N MET A 344 1.74 3.52 -9.65
CA MET A 344 2.17 3.75 -11.03
C MET A 344 3.46 2.99 -11.36
N VAL A 345 4.50 3.13 -10.53
CA VAL A 345 5.78 2.42 -10.72
C VAL A 345 5.55 0.92 -10.82
N THR A 346 4.76 0.35 -9.90
CA THR A 346 4.49 -1.09 -9.87
C THR A 346 3.72 -1.57 -11.10
N VAL A 347 2.70 -0.84 -11.54
CA VAL A 347 1.89 -1.22 -12.72
C VAL A 347 2.68 -1.09 -14.01
N VAL A 348 3.49 -0.02 -14.15
CA VAL A 348 4.37 0.16 -15.30
C VAL A 348 5.40 -0.96 -15.36
N TRP A 349 6.03 -1.28 -14.23
CA TRP A 349 6.97 -2.39 -14.13
C TRP A 349 6.32 -3.73 -14.51
N LEU A 350 5.12 -4.01 -13.99
CA LEU A 350 4.33 -5.19 -14.35
C LEU A 350 4.07 -5.26 -15.86
N TYR A 351 3.69 -4.15 -16.48
CA TYR A 351 3.44 -4.10 -17.93
C TYR A 351 4.70 -4.44 -18.74
N VAL A 352 5.84 -3.82 -18.43
CA VAL A 352 7.10 -4.08 -19.14
C VAL A 352 7.55 -5.52 -18.96
N GLU A 353 7.34 -6.09 -17.79
CA GLU A 353 7.65 -7.50 -17.51
C GLU A 353 6.83 -8.45 -18.38
N ILE A 354 5.52 -8.23 -18.44
CA ILE A 354 4.61 -9.03 -19.27
C ILE A 354 4.96 -8.87 -20.74
N LEU A 355 5.19 -7.64 -21.21
CA LEU A 355 5.59 -7.34 -22.59
C LEU A 355 6.86 -8.10 -22.95
N ARG A 356 7.89 -8.04 -22.09
CA ARG A 356 9.16 -8.76 -22.30
C ARG A 356 8.95 -10.28 -22.32
N MET A 357 8.15 -10.81 -21.40
CA MET A 357 7.88 -12.25 -21.33
C MET A 357 7.22 -12.75 -22.61
N ILE A 358 6.20 -12.05 -23.12
CA ILE A 358 5.55 -12.41 -24.38
C ILE A 358 6.52 -12.27 -25.56
N ALA A 359 7.34 -11.21 -25.58
CA ALA A 359 8.33 -11.00 -26.64
C ALA A 359 9.38 -12.12 -26.67
N ILE A 360 9.85 -12.60 -25.52
CA ILE A 360 10.78 -13.74 -25.42
C ILE A 360 10.11 -15.01 -25.97
N ILE A 361 8.88 -15.31 -25.58
CA ILE A 361 8.15 -16.50 -26.07
C ILE A 361 7.96 -16.46 -27.59
N ARG A 362 7.65 -15.27 -28.13
CA ARG A 362 7.42 -15.09 -29.58
C ARG A 362 8.70 -15.03 -30.39
N GLY A 363 9.80 -14.55 -29.81
CA GLY A 363 11.11 -14.53 -30.46
C GLY A 363 11.90 -15.82 -30.32
N SER A 364 11.50 -16.74 -29.42
CA SER A 364 12.11 -18.06 -29.25
C SER A 364 11.48 -19.16 -30.11
N ASN A 365 10.40 -18.85 -30.84
CA ASN A 365 9.79 -19.70 -31.87
C ASN A 365 10.11 -19.12 -33.25
#